data_AF-A0A5V1PPK7-F1
#
_entry.id   AF-A0A5V1PPK7-F1
#
_cell.length_a   1.000
_cell.length_b   1.000
_cell.length_c   1.000
_cell.angle_alpha   90.00
_cell.angle_beta   90.00
_cell.angle_gamma   90.00
#
_symmetry.space_group_name_H-M   'P 1'
#
loop_
_entity.id
_entity.type
_entity.pdbx_description
1 polymer ?
#
loop_
_entity_poly.entity_id
_entity_poly.type
_entity_poly.pdbx_seq_one_letter_code
_entity_poly.pdbx_strand_id
1 'polypeptide(L)'
;MMLFCLTALPSARVHAEDRGGFSLGSTRVIYDGSKKEASVTVINSAKNAPFLAQSWVTEYAPGKKQPAMAPFLVTPPLYRQDEG
;
A
#
# COMPACT_ATOMS: atom_id res chain seq x y z
N MET A 1 -35.02 44.29 -26.47
CA MET A 1 -35.74 43.53 -25.44
C MET A 1 -35.07 42.16 -25.34
N MET A 2 -34.34 41.96 -24.24
CA MET A 2 -33.81 40.69 -23.70
C MET A 2 -32.96 39.77 -24.59
N LEU A 3 -31.66 40.02 -24.55
CA LEU A 3 -30.59 39.06 -24.83
C LEU A 3 -30.61 37.97 -23.72
N PHE A 4 -30.84 36.71 -24.09
CA PHE A 4 -30.59 35.55 -23.22
C PHE A 4 -29.41 34.76 -23.78
N CYS A 5 -28.21 35.10 -23.31
CA CYS A 5 -27.01 34.30 -23.55
C CYS A 5 -27.04 33.14 -22.53
N LEU A 6 -27.44 31.95 -22.99
CA LEU A 6 -27.43 30.73 -22.19
C LEU A 6 -25.96 30.29 -22.01
N THR A 7 -25.31 30.77 -20.95
CA THR A 7 -23.95 30.36 -20.59
C THR A 7 -23.99 28.94 -20.05
N ALA A 8 -23.56 27.99 -20.88
CA ALA A 8 -23.35 26.61 -20.45
C ALA A 8 -22.27 26.60 -19.33
N LEU A 9 -22.68 26.32 -18.09
CA LEU A 9 -21.75 26.09 -16.99
C LEU A 9 -20.88 24.86 -17.34
N PRO A 10 -19.54 24.97 -17.39
CA PRO A 10 -18.70 23.79 -17.54
C PRO A 10 -18.83 22.97 -16.25
N SER A 11 -19.48 21.82 -16.35
CA SER A 11 -19.53 20.84 -15.26
C SER A 11 -18.10 20.38 -14.98
N ALA A 12 -17.50 20.86 -13.89
CA ALA A 12 -16.20 20.39 -13.42
C ALA A 12 -16.31 18.90 -13.10
N ARG A 13 -15.75 18.05 -13.96
CA ARG A 13 -15.64 16.61 -13.71
C ARG A 13 -14.53 16.43 -12.67
N VAL A 14 -14.91 16.07 -11.45
CA VAL A 14 -13.93 15.58 -10.47
C VAL A 14 -13.51 14.19 -10.93
N HIS A 15 -12.30 14.08 -11.46
CA HIS A 15 -11.68 12.79 -11.76
C HIS A 15 -11.18 12.20 -10.44
N ALA A 16 -11.79 11.11 -9.97
CA ALA A 16 -11.17 10.27 -8.96
C ALA A 16 -9.99 9.55 -9.64
N GLU A 17 -8.77 9.97 -9.33
CA GLU A 17 -7.58 9.22 -9.74
C GLU A 17 -7.47 7.96 -8.88
N ASP A 18 -7.91 6.83 -9.43
CA ASP A 18 -7.55 5.51 -8.90
C ASP A 18 -6.07 5.26 -9.21
N ARG A 19 -5.20 5.74 -8.31
CA ARG A 19 -3.75 5.49 -8.37
C ARG A 19 -3.41 4.06 -7.93
N GLY A 20 -4.40 3.19 -7.70
CA GLY A 20 -4.22 1.86 -7.12
C GLY A 20 -3.69 1.92 -5.68
N GLY A 21 -3.13 0.81 -5.21
CA GLY A 21 -2.58 0.74 -3.86
C GLY A 21 -1.71 -0.48 -3.62
N PHE A 22 -1.24 -0.59 -2.38
CA PHE A 22 -0.40 -1.66 -1.91
C PHE A 22 -1.22 -2.60 -1.02
N SER A 23 -1.23 -3.89 -1.31
CA SER A 23 -1.98 -4.87 -0.53
C SER A 23 -1.13 -6.12 -0.23
N LEU A 24 -1.55 -6.85 0.80
CA LEU A 24 -0.93 -8.10 1.23
C LEU A 24 -1.86 -9.26 0.92
N GLY A 25 -1.31 -10.40 0.51
CA GLY A 25 -2.06 -11.63 0.24
C GLY A 25 -2.69 -12.28 1.49
N SER A 26 -2.37 -11.77 2.69
CA SER A 26 -2.90 -12.26 3.96
C SER A 26 -2.97 -11.13 4.98
N THR A 27 -3.89 -11.26 5.95
CA THR A 27 -4.03 -10.30 7.07
C THR A 27 -3.23 -10.70 8.32
N ARG A 28 -2.70 -11.92 8.36
CA ARG A 28 -1.89 -12.47 9.46
C ARG A 28 -1.00 -13.58 8.94
N VAL A 29 0.21 -13.65 9.52
CA VAL A 29 1.11 -14.81 9.39
C VAL A 29 1.12 -15.56 10.72
N ILE A 30 0.89 -16.88 10.66
CA ILE A 30 1.18 -17.78 11.78
C ILE A 30 2.51 -18.46 11.46
N TYR A 31 3.56 -18.09 12.20
CA TYR A 31 4.89 -18.65 12.00
C TYR A 31 4.98 -20.02 12.69
N ASP A 32 5.21 -21.07 11.90
CA ASP A 32 5.48 -22.40 12.42
C ASP A 32 6.94 -22.46 12.92
N GLY A 33 7.12 -22.67 14.23
CA GLY A 33 8.45 -22.73 14.86
C GLY A 33 9.34 -23.87 14.37
N SER A 34 8.79 -24.87 13.68
CA SER A 34 9.57 -25.94 13.03
C SER A 34 10.11 -25.54 11.64
N LYS A 35 9.65 -24.41 11.09
CA LYS A 35 10.08 -23.89 9.78
C LYS A 35 11.16 -22.82 9.96
N LYS A 36 11.91 -22.62 8.87
CA LYS A 36 12.97 -21.60 8.80
C LYS A 36 12.47 -20.23 8.33
N GLU A 37 11.32 -20.21 7.67
CA GLU A 37 10.76 -19.02 7.05
C GLU A 37 9.24 -19.16 6.83
N ALA A 38 8.60 -18.02 6.60
CA ALA A 38 7.24 -17.91 6.10
C ALA A 38 7.21 -16.78 5.05
N SER A 39 6.29 -16.87 4.10
CA SER A 39 6.18 -15.91 3.00
C SER A 39 4.89 -15.10 3.09
N VAL A 40 4.97 -13.84 2.69
CA VAL A 40 3.82 -12.95 2.52
C VAL A 40 3.85 -12.40 1.10
N THR A 41 2.77 -12.59 0.35
CA THR A 41 2.64 -11.98 -0.97
C THR A 41 2.33 -10.50 -0.83
N VAL A 42 3.07 -9.70 -1.59
CA VAL A 42 2.86 -8.25 -1.73
C VAL A 42 2.30 -8.00 -3.13
N ILE A 43 1.28 -7.16 -3.22
CA ILE A 43 0.58 -6.87 -4.47
C ILE A 43 0.53 -5.35 -4.65
N ASN A 44 1.08 -4.88 -5.77
CA ASN A 44 0.90 -3.52 -6.25
C ASN A 44 -0.24 -3.48 -7.28
N SER A 45 -1.37 -2.86 -6.94
CA SER A 45 -2.51 -2.71 -7.87
C SER A 45 -2.49 -1.41 -8.67
N ALA A 46 -1.45 -0.58 -8.52
CA ALA A 46 -1.29 0.61 -9.35
C ALA A 46 -0.92 0.24 -10.78
N LYS A 47 -1.67 0.80 -11.73
CA LYS A 47 -1.54 0.47 -13.15
C LYS A 47 -0.33 1.09 -13.85
N ASN A 48 0.21 2.19 -13.31
CA ASN A 48 1.24 2.99 -13.96
C ASN A 48 2.24 3.57 -12.96
N ALA A 49 2.44 2.91 -11.81
CA ALA A 49 3.33 3.42 -10.78
C ALA A 49 4.03 2.28 -10.03
N PRO A 50 5.38 2.21 -10.08
CA PRO A 50 6.13 1.34 -9.20
C PRO A 50 6.14 1.90 -7.77
N PHE A 51 6.21 1.01 -6.78
CA PHE A 51 6.40 1.37 -5.37
C PHE A 51 7.71 0.83 -4.81
N LEU A 52 8.19 1.50 -3.76
CA LEU A 52 9.27 0.98 -2.94
C LEU A 52 8.67 0.22 -1.75
N ALA A 53 8.85 -1.10 -1.74
CA ALA A 53 8.37 -1.96 -0.67
C ALA A 53 9.47 -2.08 0.39
N GLN A 54 9.22 -1.54 1.58
CA GLN A 54 10.09 -1.65 2.75
C GLN A 54 9.41 -2.47 3.84
N SER A 55 10.16 -3.38 4.47
CA SER A 55 9.62 -4.29 5.48
C SER A 55 10.53 -4.39 6.70
N TRP A 56 9.93 -4.39 7.88
CA TRP A 56 10.59 -4.67 9.17
C TRP A 56 9.58 -5.34 10.11
N VAL A 57 10.06 -6.01 11.16
CA VAL A 57 9.22 -6.64 12.18
C VAL A 57 9.53 -6.01 13.53
N THR A 58 8.49 -5.61 14.24
CA THR A 58 8.62 -5.07 15.59
C THR A 58 7.92 -5.94 16.61
N GLU A 59 8.30 -5.77 17.87
CA GLU A 59 7.49 -6.25 18.98
C GLU A 59 6.10 -5.61 18.96
N TYR A 60 5.10 -6.35 19.44
CA TYR A 60 3.78 -5.80 19.67
C TYR A 60 3.78 -5.00 20.98
N ALA A 61 3.95 -3.68 20.88
CA ALA A 61 3.98 -2.77 22.03
C ALA A 61 3.02 -1.58 21.85
N PRO A 62 1.70 -1.79 22.07
CA PRO A 62 0.71 -0.72 21.98
C PRO A 62 1.09 0.49 22.84
N GLY A 63 0.97 1.69 22.29
CA GLY A 63 1.28 2.94 23.00
C GLY A 63 2.76 3.36 22.97
N LYS A 64 3.69 2.52 22.50
CA LYS A 64 5.06 2.96 22.22
C LYS A 64 5.15 3.57 20.82
N LYS A 65 5.69 4.79 20.73
CA LYS A 65 5.92 5.48 19.45
C LYS A 65 6.90 4.71 18.54
N GLN A 66 7.88 4.04 19.13
CA GLN A 66 8.91 3.27 18.44
C GLN A 66 9.09 1.93 19.18
N PRO A 67 8.37 0.87 18.78
CA PRO A 67 8.57 -0.47 19.31
C PRO A 67 9.96 -1.02 18.93
N ALA A 68 10.50 -1.91 19.77
CA ALA A 68 11.77 -2.57 19.50
C ALA A 68 11.66 -3.54 18.31
N MET A 69 12.79 -3.84 17.67
CA MET A 69 12.84 -4.85 16.60
C MET A 69 12.59 -6.23 17.19
N ALA A 70 11.72 -7.00 16.54
CA ALA A 70 11.52 -8.40 16.90
C ALA A 70 12.70 -9.26 16.42
N PRO A 71 12.94 -10.45 17.00
CA PRO A 71 14.00 -11.36 16.57
C PRO A 71 13.67 -12.10 15.25
N PHE A 72 13.25 -11.34 14.23
CA PHE A 72 12.94 -11.82 12.88
C PHE A 72 13.59 -10.90 11.85
N LEU A 73 13.97 -11.46 10.70
CA LEU A 73 14.44 -10.72 9.53
C LEU A 73 13.47 -10.91 8.37
N VAL A 74 13.29 -9.87 7.55
CA VAL A 74 12.51 -9.95 6.30
C VAL A 74 13.45 -9.81 5.12
N THR A 75 13.25 -10.64 4.09
CA THR A 75 14.05 -10.62 2.87
C THR A 75 13.17 -10.56 1.61
N PRO A 76 13.44 -9.66 0.66
CA PRO A 76 14.34 -8.50 0.78
C PRO A 76 13.74 -7.42 1.71
N PRO A 77 14.55 -6.70 2.50
CA PRO A 77 14.06 -5.67 3.42
C PRO A 77 13.61 -4.38 2.70
N LEU A 78 14.09 -4.20 1.47
CA LEU A 78 13.78 -3.06 0.60
C LEU A 78 13.91 -3.51 -0.85
N TYR A 79 12.87 -3.32 -1.64
CA TYR A 79 12.92 -3.59 -3.08
C TYR A 79 11.92 -2.72 -3.84
N ARG A 80 12.16 -2.52 -5.13
CA ARG A 80 11.20 -1.90 -6.05
C ARG A 80 10.19 -2.96 -6.48
N GLN A 81 8.91 -2.68 -6.27
CA GLN A 81 7.79 -3.46 -6.77
C GLN A 81 7.20 -2.72 -7.97
N ASP A 82 7.27 -3.35 -9.14
CA ASP A 82 6.70 -2.79 -10.35
C ASP A 82 5.16 -2.92 -10.35
N GLU A 83 4.52 -2.27 -11.30
CA GLU A 83 3.10 -2.44 -11.59
C GLU A 83 2.77 -3.90 -11.93
N GLY A 84 1.57 -4.33 -11.52
CA GLY A 84 1.01 -5.64 -11.85
C GLY A 84 0.26 -5.66 -13.18
#